data_AF-A0A529N466-F1
#
_entry.id   AF-A0A529N466-F1
#
_cell.length_a   1.000
_cell.length_b   1.000
_cell.length_c   1.000
_cell.angle_alpha   90.00
_cell.angle_beta   90.00
_cell.angle_gamma   90.00
#
_symmetry.space_group_name_H-M   'P 1'
#
loop_
_entity.id
_entity.type
_entity.pdbx_description
1 polymer ?
#
loop_
_entity_poly.entity_id
_entity_poly.type
_entity_poly.pdbx_seq_one_letter_code
_entity_poly.pdbx_strand_id
1 'polypeptide(L)'
;FSAPAETAAKWTGNALRLYAGHFVGIQETRRLLSDIEPDYADLVRQAQEIVPLQKIAEVLRRLVGENVPIRNLRLILEALIEWGQREQDVVLLTEYVRTSLKRQISFRSAGRNNIIAAYVLQRSAEDILRNAVQSASTGTFLN
;
A
#
# COMPACT_ATOMS: atom_id res chain seq x y z
N PHE A 1 15.66 24.46 20.93
CA PHE A 1 16.39 23.25 20.49
C PHE A 1 15.63 22.04 21.02
N SER A 2 15.31 21.07 20.16
CA SER A 2 14.68 19.81 20.59
C SER A 2 15.64 19.04 21.50
N ALA A 3 15.12 18.29 22.46
CA ALA A 3 15.98 17.45 23.30
C ALA A 3 16.66 16.37 22.44
N PRO A 4 17.88 15.90 22.77
CA PRO A 4 18.55 14.84 22.02
C PRO A 4 17.69 13.58 21.84
N ALA A 5 16.92 13.22 22.87
CA ALA A 5 15.99 12.08 22.83
C ALA A 5 14.85 12.28 21.81
N GLU A 6 14.27 13.48 21.70
CA GLU A 6 13.21 13.79 20.72
C GLU A 6 13.74 13.69 19.29
N THR A 7 14.98 14.18 19.09
CA THR A 7 15.64 14.10 17.79
C THR A 7 15.89 12.65 17.41
N ALA A 8 16.43 11.84 18.31
CA ALA A 8 16.63 10.41 18.10
C ALA A 8 15.31 9.69 17.77
N ALA A 9 14.26 9.92 18.55
CA ALA A 9 12.94 9.31 18.32
C ALA A 9 12.37 9.69 16.93
N LYS A 10 12.51 10.95 16.51
CA LYS A 10 12.08 11.40 15.18
C LYS A 10 12.81 10.66 14.06
N TRP A 11 14.14 10.56 14.14
CA TRP A 11 14.94 9.87 13.14
C TRP A 11 14.67 8.36 13.10
N THR A 12 14.57 7.72 14.26
CA THR A 12 14.18 6.30 14.35
C THR A 12 12.80 6.08 13.73
N GLY A 13 11.82 6.94 14.04
CA GLY A 13 10.49 6.87 13.43
C GLY A 13 10.50 7.03 11.91
N ASN A 14 11.37 7.91 11.37
CA ASN A 14 11.58 8.03 9.93
C ASN A 14 12.21 6.79 9.32
N ALA A 15 13.25 6.23 9.96
CA ALA A 15 13.91 5.01 9.51
C ALA A 15 12.94 3.82 9.49
N LEU A 16 12.14 3.64 10.55
CA LEU A 16 11.13 2.58 10.62
C LEU A 16 10.08 2.71 9.51
N ARG A 17 9.70 3.94 9.14
CA ARG A 17 8.81 4.21 8.01
C ARG A 17 9.44 3.84 6.67
N LEU A 18 10.71 4.21 6.45
CA LEU A 18 11.45 3.87 5.24
C LEU A 18 11.59 2.35 5.06
N TYR A 19 11.76 1.61 6.15
CA TYR A 19 11.92 0.15 6.12
C TYR A 19 10.65 -0.61 6.53
N ALA A 20 9.47 0.03 6.52
CA ALA A 20 8.23 -0.56 7.00
C ALA A 20 7.88 -1.87 6.27
N GLY A 21 8.17 -1.96 4.97
CA GLY A 21 7.97 -3.16 4.16
C GLY A 21 8.73 -4.38 4.65
N HIS A 22 9.89 -4.21 5.30
CA HIS A 22 10.67 -5.34 5.84
C HIS A 22 10.00 -6.02 7.03
N PHE A 23 9.10 -5.32 7.71
CA PHE A 23 8.37 -5.85 8.87
C PHE A 23 7.06 -6.53 8.48
N VAL A 24 6.72 -6.57 7.18
CA VAL A 24 5.49 -7.21 6.69
C VAL A 24 5.85 -8.46 5.88
N GLY A 25 5.78 -9.60 6.56
CA GLY A 25 5.89 -10.93 6.00
C GLY A 25 4.56 -11.69 6.00
N ILE A 26 4.64 -12.97 5.64
CA ILE A 26 3.49 -13.88 5.63
C ILE A 26 2.94 -14.09 7.05
N GLN A 27 3.81 -14.18 8.06
CA GLN A 27 3.41 -14.40 9.44
C GLN A 27 2.72 -13.18 10.03
N GLU A 28 3.25 -11.99 9.79
CA GLU A 28 2.63 -10.74 10.25
C GLU A 28 1.31 -10.50 9.55
N THR A 29 1.22 -10.82 8.25
CA THR A 29 -0.04 -10.78 7.51
C THR A 29 -1.06 -11.75 8.11
N ARG A 30 -0.66 -13.00 8.39
CA ARG A 30 -1.55 -13.98 9.03
C ARG A 30 -2.06 -13.46 10.37
N ARG A 31 -1.18 -12.92 11.21
CA ARG A 31 -1.55 -12.33 12.49
C ARG A 31 -2.56 -11.20 12.31
N LEU A 32 -2.31 -10.28 11.38
CA LEU A 32 -3.24 -9.18 11.05
C LEU A 32 -4.62 -9.68 10.62
N LEU A 33 -4.69 -10.77 9.85
CA LEU A 33 -5.96 -11.39 9.46
C LEU A 33 -6.66 -12.06 10.64
N SER A 34 -5.92 -12.78 11.50
CA SER A 34 -6.48 -13.38 12.71
C SER A 34 -6.98 -12.33 13.71
N ASP A 35 -6.35 -11.16 13.77
CA ASP A 35 -6.76 -10.07 14.67
C ASP A 35 -8.10 -9.43 14.24
N ILE A 36 -8.45 -9.44 12.94
CA ILE A 36 -9.72 -8.88 12.41
C ILE A 36 -10.82 -9.96 12.24
N GLU A 37 -10.44 -11.23 12.21
CA GLU A 37 -11.34 -12.38 12.02
C GLU A 37 -12.53 -12.43 12.98
N PRO A 38 -12.42 -12.09 14.29
CA PRO A 38 -13.57 -12.11 15.20
C PRO A 38 -14.74 -11.23 14.76
N ASP A 39 -14.44 -10.09 14.12
CA ASP A 39 -15.44 -9.12 13.68
C ASP A 39 -15.83 -9.30 12.19
N TYR A 40 -14.95 -9.91 11.39
CA TYR A 40 -15.08 -9.98 9.93
C TYR A 40 -14.71 -11.35 9.34
N ALA A 41 -15.07 -12.45 10.00
CA ALA A 41 -14.70 -13.81 9.61
C ALA A 41 -15.02 -14.13 8.13
N ASP A 42 -16.23 -13.79 7.66
CA ASP A 42 -16.64 -14.03 6.27
C ASP A 42 -15.79 -13.25 5.26
N LEU A 43 -15.43 -12.01 5.59
CA LEU A 43 -14.60 -11.17 4.73
C LEU A 43 -13.18 -11.75 4.63
N VAL A 44 -12.60 -12.18 5.75
CA VAL A 44 -11.28 -12.80 5.78
C VAL A 44 -11.27 -14.09 4.96
N ARG A 45 -12.27 -14.96 5.16
CA ARG A 45 -12.41 -16.21 4.42
C ARG A 45 -12.53 -15.98 2.92
N GLN A 46 -13.44 -15.10 2.49
CA GLN A 46 -13.63 -14.80 1.07
C GLN A 46 -12.38 -14.19 0.43
N ALA A 47 -11.70 -13.28 1.13
CA ALA A 47 -10.45 -12.71 0.64
C ALA A 47 -9.35 -13.77 0.45
N GLN A 48 -9.24 -14.73 1.38
CA GLN A 48 -8.27 -15.83 1.28
C GLN A 48 -8.63 -16.85 0.19
N GLU A 49 -9.91 -17.04 -0.12
CA GLU A 49 -10.37 -17.89 -1.22
C GLU A 49 -10.01 -17.28 -2.59
N ILE A 50 -10.08 -15.95 -2.72
CA ILE A 50 -9.80 -15.23 -3.97
C ILE A 50 -8.31 -14.93 -4.14
N VAL A 51 -7.64 -14.49 -3.07
CA VAL A 51 -6.26 -14.03 -3.09
C VAL A 51 -5.42 -14.85 -2.11
N PRO A 52 -4.41 -15.61 -2.60
CA PRO A 52 -3.53 -16.37 -1.71
C PRO A 52 -2.84 -15.47 -0.68
N LEU A 53 -2.63 -16.00 0.54
CA LEU A 53 -2.00 -15.28 1.65
C LEU A 53 -0.67 -14.60 1.26
N GLN A 54 0.14 -15.24 0.43
CA GLN A 54 1.40 -14.67 -0.07
C GLN A 54 1.17 -13.39 -0.89
N LYS A 55 0.14 -13.37 -1.74
CA LYS A 55 -0.21 -12.20 -2.57
C LYS A 55 -0.82 -11.09 -1.71
N ILE A 56 -1.63 -11.42 -0.70
CA ILE A 56 -2.10 -10.46 0.30
C ILE A 56 -0.90 -9.81 1.02
N ALA A 57 0.05 -10.61 1.48
CA ALA A 57 1.25 -10.12 2.17
C ALA A 57 2.08 -9.17 1.29
N GLU A 58 2.23 -9.49 0.00
CA GLU A 58 2.94 -8.65 -0.96
C GLU A 58 2.21 -7.32 -1.23
N VAL A 59 0.87 -7.33 -1.33
CA VAL A 59 0.08 -6.08 -1.41
C VAL A 59 0.27 -5.23 -0.16
N LEU A 60 0.13 -5.81 1.04
CA LEU A 60 0.33 -5.09 2.30
C LEU A 60 1.75 -4.51 2.40
N ARG A 61 2.76 -5.29 2.00
CA ARG A 61 4.17 -4.87 1.96
C ARG A 61 4.40 -3.67 1.05
N ARG A 62 3.83 -3.69 -0.16
CA ARG A 62 3.92 -2.57 -1.11
C ARG A 62 3.25 -1.32 -0.57
N LEU A 63 2.04 -1.45 -0.01
CA LEU A 63 1.34 -0.34 0.64
C LEU A 63 2.19 0.31 1.74
N VAL A 64 2.74 -0.47 2.67
CA VAL A 64 3.56 0.10 3.75
C VAL A 64 4.90 0.66 3.26
N GLY A 65 5.49 0.07 2.21
CA GLY A 65 6.69 0.57 1.56
C GLY A 65 6.51 1.97 0.97
N GLU A 66 5.30 2.27 0.50
CA GLU A 66 4.90 3.61 0.05
C GLU A 66 4.33 4.49 1.18
N ASN A 67 4.52 4.11 2.44
CA ASN A 67 3.96 4.79 3.61
C ASN A 67 2.42 4.90 3.58
N VAL A 68 1.71 3.95 2.95
CA VAL A 68 0.26 3.83 3.03
C VAL A 68 -0.14 2.95 4.23
N PRO A 69 -0.98 3.43 5.16
CA PRO A 69 -1.40 2.64 6.31
C PRO A 69 -2.29 1.47 5.93
N ILE A 70 -1.99 0.34 6.52
CA ILE A 70 -2.76 -0.90 6.40
C ILE A 70 -3.72 -1.13 7.58
N ARG A 71 -4.01 -0.09 8.38
CA ARG A 71 -4.89 -0.22 9.57
C ARG A 71 -6.33 -0.52 9.21
N ASN A 72 -6.81 0.00 8.07
CA ASN A 72 -8.14 -0.28 7.57
C ASN A 72 -8.13 -1.58 6.75
N LEU A 73 -7.86 -2.71 7.43
CA LEU A 73 -7.82 -4.03 6.79
C LEU A 73 -9.15 -4.38 6.16
N ARG A 74 -10.29 -3.97 6.75
CA ARG A 74 -11.61 -4.20 6.17
C ARG A 74 -11.70 -3.71 4.72
N LEU A 75 -11.36 -2.44 4.50
CA LEU A 75 -11.41 -1.84 3.15
C LEU A 75 -10.37 -2.44 2.20
N ILE A 76 -9.21 -2.87 2.72
CA ILE A 76 -8.20 -3.56 1.92
C ILE A 76 -8.72 -4.91 1.45
N LEU A 77 -9.32 -5.71 2.35
CA LEU A 77 -9.88 -7.02 2.00
C LEU A 77 -11.08 -6.90 1.05
N GLU A 78 -11.97 -5.93 1.26
CA GLU A 78 -13.06 -5.62 0.32
C GLU A 78 -12.52 -5.35 -1.10
N ALA A 79 -11.47 -4.52 -1.22
CA ALA A 79 -10.83 -4.24 -2.50
C ALA A 79 -10.14 -5.48 -3.10
N LEU A 80 -9.52 -6.32 -2.28
CA LEU A 80 -8.91 -7.56 -2.75
C LEU A 80 -9.93 -8.56 -3.27
N ILE A 81 -11.12 -8.63 -2.67
CA ILE A 81 -12.23 -9.46 -3.16
C ILE A 81 -12.75 -8.93 -4.50
N GLU A 82 -12.94 -7.61 -4.60
CA GLU A 82 -13.45 -6.97 -5.82
C GLU A 82 -12.52 -7.16 -7.03
N TRP A 83 -11.22 -6.96 -6.83
CA TRP A 83 -10.24 -6.93 -7.92
C TRP A 83 -9.42 -8.22 -8.08
N GLY A 84 -9.31 -9.04 -7.04
CA GLY A 84 -8.40 -10.18 -7.00
C GLY A 84 -8.70 -11.29 -8.00
N GLN A 85 -9.96 -11.45 -8.43
CA GLN A 85 -10.31 -12.40 -9.50
C GLN A 85 -9.92 -11.90 -10.89
N ARG A 86 -9.95 -10.57 -11.09
CA ARG A 86 -9.73 -9.93 -12.39
C ARG A 86 -8.26 -9.59 -12.62
N GLU A 87 -7.54 -9.28 -11.55
CA GLU A 87 -6.17 -8.77 -11.62
C GLU A 87 -5.16 -9.76 -11.04
N GLN A 88 -4.33 -10.30 -11.93
CA GLN A 88 -3.30 -11.26 -11.57
C GLN A 88 -1.98 -10.58 -11.18
N ASP A 89 -1.68 -9.41 -11.75
CA ASP A 89 -0.48 -8.65 -11.40
C ASP A 89 -0.65 -8.01 -10.02
N VAL A 90 0.24 -8.37 -9.09
CA VAL A 90 0.24 -7.83 -7.73
C VAL A 90 0.52 -6.33 -7.70
N VAL A 91 1.29 -5.81 -8.67
CA VAL A 91 1.57 -4.37 -8.80
C VAL A 91 0.27 -3.63 -9.06
N LEU A 92 -0.46 -4.06 -10.09
CA LEU A 92 -1.70 -3.40 -10.50
C LEU A 92 -2.82 -3.63 -9.48
N LEU A 93 -2.89 -4.82 -8.87
CA LEU A 93 -3.80 -5.08 -7.75
C LEU A 93 -3.54 -4.12 -6.57
N THR A 94 -2.27 -3.82 -6.28
CA THR A 94 -1.92 -2.84 -5.24
C THR A 94 -2.45 -1.45 -5.60
N GLU A 95 -2.38 -1.03 -6.86
CA GLU A 95 -2.93 0.26 -7.31
C GLU A 95 -4.45 0.35 -7.17
N TYR A 96 -5.18 -0.75 -7.43
CA TYR A 96 -6.62 -0.80 -7.16
C TYR A 96 -6.91 -0.65 -5.66
N VAL A 97 -6.17 -1.36 -4.81
CA VAL A 97 -6.32 -1.24 -3.34
C VAL A 97 -5.99 0.18 -2.86
N ARG A 98 -4.95 0.82 -3.41
CA ARG A 98 -4.61 2.23 -3.12
C ARG A 98 -5.73 3.18 -3.52
N THR A 99 -6.38 2.93 -4.65
CA THR A 99 -7.53 3.70 -5.12
C THR A 99 -8.71 3.59 -4.15
N SER A 100 -8.97 2.40 -3.60
CA SER A 100 -9.97 2.22 -2.54
C SER A 100 -9.61 2.99 -1.27
N LEU A 101 -8.32 3.11 -0.96
CA LEU A 101 -7.78 3.89 0.17
C LEU A 101 -7.68 5.42 -0.08
N LYS A 102 -8.19 5.93 -1.21
CA LYS A 102 -8.08 7.36 -1.60
C LYS A 102 -8.39 8.35 -0.48
N ARG A 103 -9.44 8.11 0.31
CA ARG A 103 -9.82 9.01 1.42
C ARG A 103 -8.72 9.12 2.47
N GLN A 104 -8.11 7.99 2.84
CA GLN A 104 -7.04 7.93 3.84
C GLN A 104 -5.75 8.56 3.32
N ILE A 105 -5.41 8.28 2.06
CA ILE A 105 -4.21 8.81 1.41
C ILE A 105 -4.33 10.33 1.26
N SER A 106 -5.47 10.82 0.76
CA SER A 106 -5.73 12.25 0.60
C SER A 106 -5.70 12.98 1.95
N PHE A 107 -6.34 12.43 2.98
CA PHE A 107 -6.34 13.04 4.31
C PHE A 107 -4.94 13.17 4.90
N ARG A 108 -4.08 12.17 4.70
CA ARG A 108 -2.67 12.20 5.14
C ARG A 108 -1.83 13.20 4.37
N SER A 109 -2.09 13.32 3.08
CA SER A 109 -1.34 14.20 2.18
C SER A 109 -1.79 15.65 2.30
N ALA A 110 -3.00 15.88 2.81
CA ALA A 110 -3.53 17.21 3.02
C ALA A 110 -2.89 17.87 4.24
N GLY A 111 -2.51 19.14 4.08
CA GLY A 111 -2.02 19.97 5.19
C GLY A 111 -3.17 20.42 6.11
N ARG A 112 -2.86 21.34 7.04
CA ARG A 112 -3.82 21.87 8.04
C ARG A 112 -5.11 22.44 7.46
N ASN A 113 -5.10 22.88 6.19
CA ASN A 113 -6.24 23.49 5.52
C ASN A 113 -7.00 22.54 4.59
N ASN A 114 -6.78 21.22 4.68
CA ASN A 114 -7.33 20.23 3.76
C ASN A 114 -6.91 20.43 2.28
N ILE A 115 -5.78 21.11 2.06
CA ILE A 115 -5.19 21.34 0.73
C ILE A 115 -4.03 20.37 0.53
N ILE A 116 -4.03 19.66 -0.60
CA ILE A 116 -2.91 18.83 -1.05
C ILE A 116 -2.06 19.68 -1.98
N ALA A 117 -0.86 20.05 -1.52
CA ALA A 117 0.15 20.65 -2.38
C ALA A 117 0.86 19.53 -3.15
N ALA A 118 0.92 19.64 -4.48
CA ALA A 118 1.53 18.63 -5.34
C ALA A 118 2.43 19.27 -6.38
N TYR A 119 3.52 18.56 -6.70
CA TYR A 119 4.31 18.83 -7.90
C TYR A 119 3.74 17.99 -9.03
N VAL A 120 3.48 18.61 -10.18
CA VAL A 120 2.95 17.94 -11.36
C VAL A 120 4.06 17.87 -12.40
N LEU A 121 4.25 16.69 -12.99
CA LEU A 121 5.20 16.52 -14.09
C LEU A 121 4.68 17.27 -15.32
N GLN A 122 5.61 17.81 -16.11
CA GLN A 122 5.24 18.36 -17.42
C GLN A 122 4.86 17.21 -18.35
N ARG A 123 3.92 17.48 -19.27
CA ARG A 123 3.46 16.49 -20.26
C ARG A 123 4.60 15.84 -21.04
N SER A 124 5.62 16.61 -21.41
CA SER A 124 6.82 16.08 -22.08
C SER A 124 7.56 15.03 -21.24
N ALA A 125 7.67 15.22 -19.93
CA ALA A 125 8.28 14.25 -19.02
C ALA A 125 7.39 13.00 -18.85
N GLU A 126 6.07 13.17 -18.78
CA GLU A 126 5.13 12.03 -18.76
C GLU A 126 5.21 11.19 -20.03
N ASP A 127 5.30 11.82 -21.20
CA ASP A 127 5.41 11.14 -22.49
C ASP A 127 6.72 10.35 -22.59
N ILE A 128 7.85 10.91 -22.10
CA ILE A 128 9.13 10.20 -22.03
C ILE A 128 9.00 8.95 -21.14
N LEU A 129 8.43 9.09 -19.94
CA LEU A 129 8.25 7.97 -19.02
C LEU A 129 7.32 6.91 -19.63
N ARG A 130 6.22 7.31 -20.25
CA ARG A 130 5.28 6.40 -20.90
C ARG A 130 5.92 5.62 -22.05
N ASN A 131 6.78 6.25 -22.84
CA ASN A 131 7.51 5.59 -23.91
C ASN A 131 8.63 4.68 -23.40
N ALA A 132 9.18 4.96 -22.22
CA ALA A 132 10.18 4.12 -21.55
C ALA A 132 9.57 2.89 -20.88
N VAL A 133 8.25 2.88 -20.63
CA VAL A 133 7.52 1.74 -20.07
C VAL A 133 7.48 0.60 -21.09
N GLN A 134 8.09 -0.53 -20.75
CA GLN A 134 7.98 -1.78 -21.51
C GLN A 134 7.15 -2.79 -20.71
N SER A 135 6.16 -3.39 -21.36
CA SER A 135 5.38 -4.48 -20.79
C SER A 135 6.02 -5.81 -21.19
N ALA A 136 6.67 -6.48 -20.24
CA ALA A 136 7.11 -7.87 -20.42
C ALA A 136 6.14 -8.82 -19.71
N SER A 137 6.26 -10.12 -20.00
CA SER A 137 5.47 -11.17 -19.35
C SER A 137 5.67 -11.24 -17.82
N THR A 138 6.77 -10.67 -17.30
CA THR A 138 7.11 -10.65 -15.86
C THR A 138 6.68 -9.35 -15.16
N GLY A 139 6.17 -8.37 -15.90
CA GLY A 139 5.72 -7.09 -15.36
C GLY A 139 6.13 -5.89 -16.21
N THR A 140 5.76 -4.71 -15.72
CA THR A 140 6.03 -3.43 -16.37
C THR A 140 7.29 -2.80 -15.77
N PHE A 141 8.28 -2.44 -16.58
CA PHE A 141 9.52 -1.80 -16.12
C PHE A 141 9.92 -0.61 -17.00
N LEU A 142 10.77 0.28 -16.45
CA LEU A 142 11.34 1.43 -17.14
C LEU A 142 12.73 1.09 -17.67
N ASN A 143 13.03 1.49 -18.91
CA ASN A 143 14.36 1.42 -19.52
C ASN A 143 15.17 2.69 -19.28
#